data_AF-A0A9X9WS18-F1
#
_entry.id   AF-A0A9X9WS18-F1
#
_cell.length_a   1.000
_cell.length_b   1.000
_cell.length_c   1.000
_cell.angle_alpha   90.00
_cell.angle_beta   90.00
_cell.angle_gamma   90.00
#
_symmetry.space_group_name_H-M   'P 1'
#
loop_
_entity.id
_entity.type
_entity.pdbx_description
1 polymer ?
#
loop_
_entity_poly.entity_id
_entity_poly.type
_entity_poly.pdbx_seq_one_letter_code
_entity_poly.pdbx_strand_id
1 'polypeptide(L)'
;MNRFIPSILLAGFLSLPLAAWSQAPGSPGPTVGTELSDTFAADLALVRTQIAEAERDLTSAPGGLLGDLTRVRIGVYRLTEALLEHRAAVAATAVSVPGVLTAPDPARIARAEAEVAAARERVAAAMAQASQSGGMIGILALTTLATERQALALAELAAVSARQGFALAPPASGGGSTTQPAASAPTADIPGTSEADDRAPDAPRSRALPAAERRTLQSLGYSVEDDWAFLSSRSRMDDTPQAHGRTQALEDFYTNRDARALLVACVEGETRLYVDVQKYLLTDYQRRTVRVTYRIDQRAPVTVNWGTSTSGRATGLWGRDAIPLIRALLDGEELLLRVVEQNNQQHQMTFSLKGFRQAAQAVAEACRWSLQAPAPASGQQPRPAGAQRR
;
A
#
# COMPACT_ATOMS: atom_id res chain seq x y z
N MET A 1 -37.49 -41.43 -0.01
CA MET A 1 -37.01 -41.36 -1.41
C MET A 1 -35.72 -40.54 -1.41
N ASN A 2 -34.54 -41.08 -1.11
CA ASN A 2 -33.76 -42.15 -1.75
C ASN A 2 -33.34 -41.85 -3.20
N ARG A 3 -32.07 -41.47 -3.38
CA ARG A 3 -31.14 -41.80 -4.49
C ARG A 3 -29.78 -41.17 -4.17
N PHE A 4 -28.88 -41.93 -3.54
CA PHE A 4 -27.82 -42.78 -4.12
C PHE A 4 -26.67 -42.01 -4.80
N ILE A 5 -25.50 -42.16 -4.16
CA ILE A 5 -24.12 -41.88 -4.59
C ILE A 5 -23.77 -42.71 -5.83
N PRO A 6 -22.75 -42.31 -6.61
CA PRO A 6 -21.70 -43.29 -6.86
C PRO A 6 -20.29 -42.74 -6.57
N SER A 7 -19.53 -43.60 -5.90
CA SER A 7 -18.08 -43.53 -5.70
C SER A 7 -17.35 -43.75 -7.03
N ILE A 8 -16.23 -43.06 -7.24
CA ILE A 8 -15.14 -43.55 -8.09
C ILE A 8 -13.84 -43.49 -7.29
N LEU A 9 -13.15 -44.64 -7.33
CA LEU A 9 -11.93 -45.04 -6.67
C LEU A 9 -10.66 -44.44 -7.28
N LEU A 10 -9.61 -44.39 -6.45
CA LEU A 10 -8.18 -44.54 -6.69
C LEU A 10 -7.64 -44.50 -8.14
N ALA A 11 -6.61 -43.68 -8.36
CA ALA A 11 -5.22 -44.12 -8.64
C ALA A 11 -4.42 -43.00 -9.34
N GLY A 12 -3.23 -42.68 -8.82
CA GLY A 12 -2.35 -41.68 -9.43
C GLY A 12 -1.11 -41.37 -8.61
N PHE A 13 -0.43 -42.42 -8.13
CA PHE A 13 0.98 -42.33 -7.77
C PHE A 13 1.74 -41.89 -9.03
N LEU A 14 2.42 -40.74 -8.99
CA LEU A 14 3.44 -40.41 -9.97
C LEU A 14 4.76 -40.19 -9.23
N SER A 15 5.48 -41.30 -9.16
CA SER A 15 6.89 -41.44 -8.91
C SER A 15 7.68 -40.40 -9.69
N LEU A 16 8.41 -39.53 -9.00
CA LEU A 16 9.52 -38.79 -9.60
C LEU A 16 10.65 -39.79 -9.89
N PRO A 17 11.17 -39.88 -11.14
CA PRO A 17 12.34 -40.69 -11.40
C PRO A 17 13.55 -40.05 -10.72
N LEU A 18 14.23 -40.82 -9.87
CA LEU A 18 15.62 -40.58 -9.48
C LEU A 18 16.49 -40.69 -10.75
N ALA A 19 16.66 -39.57 -11.46
CA ALA A 19 17.67 -39.48 -12.50
C ALA A 19 19.04 -39.38 -11.81
N ALA A 20 19.77 -40.49 -11.82
CA ALA A 20 21.18 -40.53 -11.45
C ALA A 20 21.97 -39.59 -12.37
N TRP A 21 22.63 -38.60 -11.78
CA TRP A 21 23.57 -37.73 -12.48
C TRP A 21 24.87 -38.48 -12.75
N SER A 22 24.99 -39.13 -13.91
CA SER A 22 26.29 -39.46 -14.49
C SER A 22 26.61 -38.40 -15.55
N GLN A 23 27.48 -37.45 -15.21
CA GLN A 23 27.99 -36.47 -16.16
C GLN A 23 29.00 -37.14 -17.10
N ALA A 24 28.65 -37.28 -18.37
CA ALA A 24 29.61 -37.40 -19.46
C ALA A 24 29.98 -35.98 -19.94
N PRO A 25 31.27 -35.66 -20.13
CA PRO A 25 31.67 -34.32 -20.56
C PRO A 25 31.53 -34.21 -22.09
N GLY A 26 30.66 -33.31 -22.56
CA GLY A 26 30.66 -32.90 -23.97
C GLY A 26 29.31 -32.80 -24.68
N SER A 27 28.32 -32.11 -24.11
CA SER A 27 27.14 -31.69 -24.87
C SER A 27 26.75 -30.24 -24.53
N PRO A 28 26.30 -29.44 -25.52
CA PRO A 28 25.93 -28.04 -25.30
C PRO A 28 24.73 -27.98 -24.34
N GLY A 29 24.84 -27.17 -23.30
CA GLY A 29 23.84 -27.08 -22.23
C GLY A 29 22.44 -26.65 -22.74
N PRO A 30 21.37 -26.97 -22.00
CA PRO A 30 20.02 -26.60 -22.38
C PRO A 30 19.85 -25.07 -22.37
N THR A 31 19.08 -24.56 -23.32
CA THR A 31 18.62 -23.16 -23.38
C THR A 31 17.70 -22.85 -22.19
N VAL A 32 18.30 -22.46 -21.06
CA VAL A 32 17.65 -22.09 -19.78
C VAL A 32 16.54 -21.03 -19.96
N GLY A 33 16.58 -20.23 -21.03
CA GLY A 33 15.58 -19.19 -21.30
C GLY A 33 14.19 -19.72 -21.67
N THR A 34 14.10 -20.83 -22.41
CA THR A 34 12.82 -21.36 -22.92
C THR A 34 12.03 -22.10 -21.83
N GLU A 35 12.75 -22.83 -20.97
CA GLU A 35 12.16 -23.60 -19.87
C GLU A 35 11.57 -22.69 -18.77
N LEU A 36 12.22 -21.54 -18.52
CA LEU A 36 11.71 -20.52 -17.59
C LEU A 36 10.49 -19.79 -18.14
N SER A 37 10.45 -19.45 -19.43
CA SER A 37 9.27 -18.81 -20.05
C SER A 37 8.04 -19.71 -20.03
N ASP A 38 8.23 -21.02 -20.25
CA ASP A 38 7.13 -21.99 -20.22
C ASP A 38 6.58 -22.19 -18.81
N THR A 39 7.47 -22.13 -17.80
CA THR A 39 7.07 -22.18 -16.37
C THR A 39 6.22 -20.96 -16.00
N PHE A 40 6.61 -19.75 -16.39
CA PHE A 40 5.82 -18.55 -16.12
C PHE A 40 4.48 -18.55 -16.85
N ALA A 41 4.42 -19.10 -18.06
CA ALA A 41 3.16 -19.25 -18.80
C ALA A 41 2.19 -20.21 -18.10
N ALA A 42 2.70 -21.32 -17.55
CA ALA A 42 1.91 -22.28 -16.77
C ALA A 42 1.39 -21.65 -15.46
N ASP A 43 2.25 -20.93 -14.73
CA ASP A 43 1.88 -20.24 -13.49
C ASP A 43 0.82 -19.16 -13.75
N LEU A 44 0.95 -18.40 -14.85
CA LEU A 44 -0.03 -17.38 -15.26
C LEU A 44 -1.40 -18.00 -15.57
N ALA A 45 -1.43 -19.13 -16.27
CA ALA A 45 -2.66 -19.86 -16.58
C ALA A 45 -3.35 -20.40 -15.31
N LEU A 46 -2.56 -20.84 -14.32
CA LEU A 46 -3.06 -21.29 -13.03
C LEU A 46 -3.68 -20.13 -12.24
N VAL A 47 -2.97 -19.00 -12.12
CA VAL A 47 -3.46 -17.81 -11.40
C VAL A 47 -4.76 -17.28 -12.02
N ARG A 48 -4.85 -17.21 -13.35
CA ARG A 48 -6.09 -16.82 -14.05
C ARG A 48 -7.26 -17.76 -13.76
N THR A 49 -6.99 -19.06 -13.65
CA THR A 49 -8.01 -20.04 -13.26
C THR A 49 -8.51 -19.77 -11.83
N GLN A 50 -7.60 -19.47 -10.90
CA GLN A 50 -7.94 -19.14 -9.51
C GLN A 50 -8.72 -17.82 -9.38
N ILE A 51 -8.46 -16.83 -10.24
CA ILE A 51 -9.25 -15.60 -10.33
C ILE A 51 -10.69 -15.94 -10.77
N ALA A 52 -10.85 -16.68 -11.87
CA ALA A 52 -12.17 -17.04 -12.38
C ALA A 52 -12.99 -17.88 -11.38
N GLU A 53 -12.33 -18.73 -10.59
CA GLU A 53 -12.97 -19.49 -9.52
C GLU A 53 -13.38 -18.60 -8.34
N ALA A 54 -12.50 -17.72 -7.88
CA ALA A 54 -12.82 -16.77 -6.81
C ALA A 54 -13.93 -15.78 -7.21
N GLU A 55 -14.02 -15.39 -8.48
CA GLU A 55 -15.11 -14.56 -8.99
C GLU A 55 -16.45 -15.32 -9.03
N ARG A 56 -16.44 -16.62 -9.35
CA ARG A 56 -17.62 -17.50 -9.22
C ARG A 56 -18.06 -17.62 -7.77
N ASP A 57 -17.14 -17.84 -6.83
CA ASP A 57 -17.43 -17.90 -5.40
C ASP A 57 -18.04 -16.59 -4.88
N LEU A 58 -17.51 -15.44 -5.34
CA LEU A 58 -18.04 -14.13 -4.99
C LEU A 58 -19.45 -13.91 -5.54
N THR A 59 -19.75 -14.46 -6.72
CA THR A 59 -21.09 -14.39 -7.31
C THR A 59 -22.10 -15.22 -6.50
N SER A 60 -21.67 -16.36 -5.95
CA SER A 60 -22.51 -17.21 -5.10
C SER A 60 -22.75 -16.63 -3.70
N ALA A 61 -21.82 -15.84 -3.17
CA ALA A 61 -21.94 -15.19 -1.85
C ALA A 61 -21.32 -13.77 -1.85
N PRO A 62 -22.02 -12.75 -2.41
CA PRO A 62 -21.43 -11.42 -2.65
C PRO A 62 -21.28 -10.56 -1.38
N GLY A 63 -22.03 -10.87 -0.32
CA GLY A 63 -22.14 -10.06 0.88
C GLY A 63 -21.46 -10.65 2.13
N GLY A 64 -21.29 -9.80 3.14
CA GLY A 64 -20.72 -10.15 4.43
C GLY A 64 -19.22 -10.45 4.40
N LEU A 65 -18.69 -10.90 5.54
CA LEU A 65 -17.27 -11.16 5.75
C LEU A 65 -16.70 -12.17 4.73
N LEU A 66 -17.48 -13.17 4.32
CA LEU A 66 -17.05 -14.15 3.33
C LEU A 66 -16.83 -13.51 1.95
N GLY A 67 -17.76 -12.66 1.50
CA GLY A 67 -17.61 -11.89 0.27
C GLY A 67 -16.43 -10.91 0.33
N ASP A 68 -16.20 -10.29 1.51
CA ASP A 68 -15.06 -9.39 1.73
C ASP A 68 -13.72 -10.12 1.64
N LEU A 69 -13.60 -11.30 2.26
CA LEU A 69 -12.40 -12.15 2.17
C LEU A 69 -12.17 -12.66 0.75
N THR A 70 -13.23 -13.03 0.02
CA THR A 70 -13.13 -13.45 -1.38
C THR A 70 -12.66 -12.30 -2.27
N ARG A 71 -13.12 -11.06 -2.04
CA ARG A 71 -12.62 -9.86 -2.74
C ARG A 71 -11.14 -9.59 -2.47
N VAL A 72 -10.68 -9.78 -1.24
CA VAL A 72 -9.25 -9.70 -0.90
C VAL A 72 -8.46 -10.78 -1.66
N ARG A 73 -8.96 -12.03 -1.70
CA ARG A 73 -8.34 -13.14 -2.43
C ARG A 73 -8.18 -12.83 -3.93
N ILE A 74 -9.22 -12.28 -4.57
CA ILE A 74 -9.17 -11.83 -5.97
C ILE A 74 -8.10 -10.74 -6.15
N GLY A 75 -8.02 -9.77 -5.24
CA GLY A 75 -7.00 -8.71 -5.28
C GLY A 75 -5.57 -9.25 -5.23
N VAL A 76 -5.31 -10.23 -4.36
CA VAL A 76 -4.00 -10.89 -4.27
C VAL A 76 -3.65 -11.62 -5.57
N TYR A 77 -4.58 -12.38 -6.14
CA TYR A 77 -4.32 -13.10 -7.40
C TYR A 77 -4.06 -12.16 -8.57
N ARG A 78 -4.77 -11.02 -8.65
CA ARG A 78 -4.52 -10.01 -9.69
C ARG A 78 -3.16 -9.34 -9.55
N LEU A 79 -2.69 -9.14 -8.31
CA LEU A 79 -1.32 -8.65 -8.09
C LEU A 79 -0.28 -9.68 -8.56
N THR A 80 -0.49 -10.95 -8.22
CA THR A 80 0.39 -12.05 -8.68
C THR A 80 0.38 -12.19 -10.20
N GLU A 81 -0.78 -12.08 -10.83
CA GLU A 81 -0.93 -12.06 -12.29
C GLU A 81 -0.06 -10.95 -12.92
N ALA A 82 -0.19 -9.71 -12.43
CA ALA A 82 0.59 -8.58 -12.94
C ALA A 82 2.11 -8.77 -12.78
N LEU A 83 2.56 -9.39 -11.69
CA LEU A 83 3.97 -9.70 -11.47
C LEU A 83 4.47 -10.78 -12.43
N LEU A 84 3.69 -11.82 -12.68
CA LEU A 84 4.01 -12.89 -13.63
C LEU A 84 4.02 -12.37 -15.07
N GLU A 85 3.06 -11.53 -15.45
CA GLU A 85 3.04 -10.86 -16.75
C GLU A 85 4.26 -9.97 -16.96
N HIS A 86 4.65 -9.19 -15.95
CA HIS A 86 5.85 -8.37 -16.01
C HIS A 86 7.11 -9.23 -16.15
N ARG A 87 7.23 -10.34 -15.41
CA ARG A 87 8.38 -11.24 -15.52
C ARG A 87 8.43 -12.00 -16.84
N ALA A 88 7.30 -12.43 -17.38
CA ALA A 88 7.22 -13.04 -18.71
C ALA A 88 7.66 -12.03 -19.79
N ALA A 89 7.25 -10.77 -19.68
CA ALA A 89 7.68 -9.70 -20.59
C ALA A 89 9.18 -9.42 -20.48
N VAL A 90 9.74 -9.37 -19.27
CA VAL A 90 11.18 -9.17 -19.05
C VAL A 90 11.99 -10.36 -19.55
N ALA A 91 11.54 -11.61 -19.31
CA ALA A 91 12.17 -12.82 -19.82
C ALA A 91 12.21 -12.85 -21.36
N ALA A 92 11.14 -12.40 -22.02
CA ALA A 92 11.09 -12.28 -23.49
C ALA A 92 12.07 -11.24 -24.06
N THR A 93 12.48 -10.25 -23.26
CA THR A 93 13.39 -9.17 -23.71
C THR A 93 14.88 -9.50 -23.57
N ALA A 94 15.26 -10.70 -23.09
CA ALA A 94 16.65 -11.17 -22.98
C ALA A 94 17.64 -10.15 -22.36
N VAL A 95 17.18 -9.28 -21.46
CA VAL A 95 18.06 -8.36 -20.73
C VAL A 95 18.68 -9.13 -19.57
N SER A 96 19.91 -9.61 -19.78
CA SER A 96 20.79 -10.06 -18.71
C SER A 96 21.06 -8.88 -17.76
N VAL A 97 20.55 -8.95 -16.53
CA VAL A 97 20.95 -8.04 -15.46
C VAL A 97 22.23 -8.63 -14.84
N PRO A 98 23.40 -7.98 -14.96
CA PRO A 98 24.60 -8.45 -14.30
C PRO A 98 24.53 -8.09 -12.82
N GLY A 99 23.87 -8.95 -12.04
CA GLY A 99 23.96 -8.99 -10.58
C GLY A 99 24.85 -10.15 -10.17
N VAL A 100 25.78 -9.93 -9.24
CA VAL A 100 26.65 -10.96 -8.69
C VAL A 100 25.79 -12.07 -8.07
N LEU A 101 25.56 -13.14 -8.84
CA LEU A 101 24.97 -14.37 -8.34
C LEU A 101 26.08 -15.10 -7.58
N THR A 102 26.08 -14.98 -6.25
CA THR A 102 26.79 -15.96 -5.43
C THR A 102 26.15 -17.33 -5.70
N ALA A 103 26.96 -18.33 -6.04
CA ALA A 103 26.49 -19.68 -6.30
C ALA A 103 25.54 -20.15 -5.17
N PRO A 104 24.39 -20.75 -5.50
CA PRO A 104 23.45 -21.24 -4.49
C PRO A 104 24.14 -22.18 -3.50
N ASP A 105 24.07 -21.87 -2.20
CA ASP A 105 24.63 -22.73 -1.15
C ASP A 105 23.68 -23.93 -0.91
N PRO A 106 24.08 -25.17 -1.24
CA PRO A 106 23.23 -26.35 -1.10
C PRO A 106 22.79 -26.58 0.35
N ALA A 107 23.60 -26.18 1.35
CA ALA A 107 23.24 -26.30 2.75
C ALA A 107 22.14 -25.31 3.17
N ARG A 108 22.02 -24.16 2.49
CA ARG A 108 20.93 -23.19 2.72
C ARG A 108 19.64 -23.63 2.06
N ILE A 109 19.73 -24.22 0.86
CA ILE A 109 18.56 -24.76 0.15
C ILE A 109 17.93 -25.88 0.99
N ALA A 110 18.73 -26.84 1.46
CA ALA A 110 18.24 -27.94 2.29
C ALA A 110 17.60 -27.46 3.60
N ARG A 111 18.16 -26.43 4.25
CA ARG A 111 17.59 -25.83 5.46
C ARG A 111 16.24 -25.15 5.20
N ALA A 112 16.14 -24.35 4.14
CA ALA A 112 14.90 -23.66 3.80
C ALA A 112 13.80 -24.64 3.35
N GLU A 113 14.14 -25.71 2.65
CA GLU A 113 13.18 -26.76 2.27
C GLU A 113 12.69 -27.55 3.49
N ALA A 114 13.55 -27.83 4.47
CA ALA A 114 13.15 -28.42 5.74
C ALA A 114 12.20 -27.50 6.54
N GLU A 115 12.43 -26.18 6.53
CA GLU A 115 11.54 -25.20 7.15
C GLU A 115 10.15 -25.16 6.49
N VAL A 116 10.09 -25.27 5.16
CA VAL A 116 8.82 -25.39 4.42
C VAL A 116 8.08 -26.66 4.79
N ALA A 117 8.76 -27.80 4.87
CA ALA A 117 8.16 -29.07 5.28
C ALA A 117 7.56 -28.98 6.70
N ALA A 118 8.33 -28.45 7.66
CA ALA A 118 7.86 -28.25 9.03
C ALA A 118 6.69 -27.25 9.12
N ALA A 119 6.71 -26.17 8.32
CA ALA A 119 5.62 -25.20 8.27
C ALA A 119 4.32 -25.82 7.71
N ARG A 120 4.41 -26.69 6.71
CA ARG A 120 3.25 -27.42 6.18
C ARG A 120 2.62 -28.33 7.21
N GLU A 121 3.43 -29.01 8.03
CA GLU A 121 2.92 -29.83 9.14
C GLU A 121 2.19 -28.99 10.19
N ARG A 122 2.72 -27.83 10.56
CA ARG A 122 2.03 -26.91 11.50
C ARG A 122 0.70 -26.39 10.94
N VAL A 123 0.65 -26.06 9.65
CA VAL A 123 -0.62 -25.67 8.99
C VAL A 123 -1.62 -26.82 9.01
N ALA A 124 -1.18 -28.06 8.73
CA ALA A 124 -2.05 -29.23 8.77
C ALA A 124 -2.60 -29.49 10.19
N ALA A 125 -1.76 -29.37 11.22
CA ALA A 125 -2.17 -29.51 12.61
C ALA A 125 -3.15 -28.39 13.04
N ALA A 126 -2.86 -27.13 12.72
CA ALA A 126 -3.73 -26.00 13.02
C ALA A 126 -5.09 -26.10 12.29
N MET A 127 -5.10 -26.64 11.07
CA MET A 127 -6.33 -26.90 10.31
C MET A 127 -7.16 -28.01 10.96
N ALA A 128 -6.52 -29.08 11.44
CA ALA A 128 -7.21 -30.15 12.16
C ALA A 128 -7.79 -29.66 13.51
N GLN A 129 -7.11 -28.76 14.21
CA GLN A 129 -7.63 -28.13 15.43
C GLN A 129 -8.82 -27.20 15.15
N ALA A 130 -8.75 -26.42 14.07
CA ALA A 130 -9.83 -25.54 13.65
C ALA A 130 -11.09 -26.31 13.19
N SER A 131 -10.94 -27.48 12.58
CA SER A 131 -12.08 -28.31 12.17
C SER A 131 -12.76 -29.05 13.32
N GLN A 132 -12.04 -29.27 14.43
CA GLN A 132 -12.56 -29.95 15.63
C GLN A 132 -13.12 -28.99 16.69
N SER A 133 -12.94 -27.67 16.53
CA SER A 133 -13.28 -26.67 17.53
C SER A 133 -14.47 -25.80 17.09
N GLY A 134 -15.50 -25.70 17.94
CA GLY A 134 -16.66 -24.81 17.73
C GLY A 134 -16.61 -23.54 18.58
N GLY A 135 -17.48 -22.58 18.27
CA GLY A 135 -17.66 -21.35 19.05
C GLY A 135 -16.38 -20.50 19.14
N MET A 136 -16.15 -19.87 20.30
CA MET A 136 -15.01 -18.95 20.51
C MET A 136 -13.64 -19.65 20.39
N ILE A 137 -13.57 -20.94 20.75
CA ILE A 137 -12.35 -21.77 20.58
C ILE A 137 -12.07 -22.00 19.10
N GLY A 138 -13.12 -22.23 18.29
CA GLY A 138 -13.03 -22.28 16.84
C GLY A 138 -12.50 -20.97 16.23
N ILE A 139 -12.92 -19.81 16.76
CA ILE A 139 -12.41 -18.49 16.32
C ILE A 139 -10.91 -18.37 16.60
N LEU A 140 -10.44 -18.73 17.80
CA LEU A 140 -9.02 -18.72 18.13
C LEU A 140 -8.21 -19.71 17.27
N ALA A 141 -8.75 -20.91 17.03
CA ALA A 141 -8.12 -21.91 16.17
C ALA A 141 -8.00 -21.43 14.70
N LEU A 142 -9.00 -20.70 14.19
CA LEU A 142 -8.95 -20.08 12.87
C LEU A 142 -7.91 -18.95 12.80
N THR A 143 -7.77 -18.14 13.86
CA THR A 143 -6.69 -17.13 13.89
C THR A 143 -5.31 -17.78 13.89
N THR A 144 -5.14 -18.87 14.65
CA THR A 144 -3.90 -19.64 14.68
C THR A 144 -3.57 -20.23 13.31
N LEU A 145 -4.57 -20.82 12.63
CA LEU A 145 -4.42 -21.32 11.26
C LEU A 145 -4.02 -20.21 10.27
N ALA A 146 -4.57 -19.00 10.42
CA ALA A 146 -4.19 -17.87 9.57
C ALA A 146 -2.72 -17.47 9.78
N THR A 147 -2.26 -17.44 11.04
CA THR A 147 -0.86 -17.16 11.38
C THR A 147 0.08 -18.23 10.83
N GLU A 148 -0.25 -19.51 10.97
CA GLU A 148 0.58 -20.61 10.43
C GLU A 148 0.65 -20.58 8.90
N ARG A 149 -0.45 -20.23 8.21
CA ARG A 149 -0.44 -20.04 6.75
C ARG A 149 0.45 -18.89 6.31
N GLN A 150 0.47 -17.79 7.06
CA GLN A 150 1.37 -16.68 6.78
C GLN A 150 2.84 -17.07 7.02
N ALA A 151 3.12 -17.86 8.07
CA ALA A 151 4.45 -18.38 8.32
C ALA A 151 4.93 -19.32 7.20
N LEU A 152 4.05 -20.16 6.66
CA LEU A 152 4.35 -21.01 5.50
C LEU A 152 4.72 -20.17 4.25
N ALA A 153 3.96 -19.12 3.94
CA ALA A 153 4.25 -18.26 2.80
C ALA A 153 5.63 -17.58 2.90
N LEU A 154 6.04 -17.19 4.11
CA LEU A 154 7.37 -16.65 4.36
C LEU A 154 8.48 -17.71 4.21
N ALA A 155 8.25 -18.94 4.67
CA ALA A 155 9.19 -20.04 4.47
C ALA A 155 9.35 -20.41 2.99
N GLU A 156 8.27 -20.40 2.21
CA GLU A 156 8.31 -20.65 0.77
C GLU A 156 9.08 -19.56 0.03
N LEU A 157 8.91 -18.29 0.41
CA LEU A 157 9.71 -17.18 -0.11
C LEU A 157 11.20 -17.35 0.22
N ALA A 158 11.53 -17.78 1.44
CA ALA A 158 12.91 -18.05 1.84
C ALA A 158 13.54 -19.18 0.99
N ALA A 159 12.82 -20.27 0.76
CA ALA A 159 13.26 -21.39 -0.07
C ALA A 159 13.46 -20.98 -1.55
N VAL A 160 12.60 -20.12 -2.09
CA VAL A 160 12.77 -19.56 -3.44
C VAL A 160 14.00 -18.65 -3.50
N SER A 161 14.21 -17.79 -2.51
CA SER A 161 15.39 -16.92 -2.46
C SER A 161 16.71 -17.70 -2.36
N ALA A 162 16.73 -18.78 -1.57
CA ALA A 162 17.88 -19.65 -1.41
C ALA A 162 18.24 -20.40 -2.71
N ARG A 163 17.23 -20.87 -3.46
CA ARG A 163 17.43 -21.51 -4.78
C ARG A 163 17.93 -20.54 -5.84
N GLN A 164 17.51 -19.28 -5.77
CA GLN A 164 17.87 -18.24 -6.73
C GLN A 164 19.16 -17.46 -6.37
N GLY A 165 19.82 -17.78 -5.26
CA GLY A 165 21.09 -17.15 -4.86
C GLY A 165 20.96 -15.77 -4.21
N PHE A 166 19.76 -15.37 -3.78
CA PHE A 166 19.53 -14.10 -3.07
C PHE A 166 19.53 -14.31 -1.55
N ALA A 167 20.27 -13.48 -0.81
CA ALA A 167 20.27 -13.52 0.65
C ALA A 167 19.19 -12.58 1.22
N LEU A 168 18.05 -13.14 1.62
CA LEU A 168 17.20 -12.53 2.63
C LEU A 168 17.76 -12.95 4.00
N ALA A 169 18.05 -11.98 4.87
CA ALA A 169 18.48 -12.29 6.23
C ALA A 169 17.37 -13.09 6.95
N PRO A 170 17.69 -14.17 7.65
CA PRO A 170 16.69 -14.89 8.45
C PRO A 170 16.14 -13.95 9.54
N PRO A 171 14.86 -14.06 9.92
CA PRO A 171 14.39 -13.40 11.12
C PRO A 171 15.19 -13.96 12.30
N ALA A 172 15.77 -13.07 13.10
CA ALA A 172 16.51 -13.43 14.29
C ALA A 172 15.66 -14.41 15.12
N SER A 173 16.15 -15.63 15.27
CA SER A 173 15.58 -16.63 16.17
C SER A 173 15.72 -16.09 17.59
N GLY A 174 14.69 -15.39 18.06
CA GLY A 174 14.52 -15.03 19.45
C GLY A 174 14.30 -16.30 20.25
N GLY A 175 15.38 -16.91 20.71
CA GLY A 175 15.38 -17.81 21.85
C GLY A 175 14.94 -17.01 23.08
N GLY A 176 13.63 -16.93 23.29
CA GLY A 176 13.01 -16.39 24.48
C GLY A 176 12.21 -17.50 25.14
N SER A 177 12.78 -18.12 26.17
CA SER A 177 12.07 -18.98 27.10
C SER A 177 10.88 -18.22 27.68
N THR A 178 9.67 -18.56 27.28
CA THR A 178 8.45 -18.12 27.96
C THR A 178 8.19 -19.05 29.14
N THR A 179 8.78 -18.70 30.28
CA THR A 179 8.19 -19.01 31.58
C THR A 179 6.81 -18.35 31.61
N GLN A 180 5.81 -19.21 31.77
CA GLN A 180 4.42 -18.92 32.09
C GLN A 180 4.30 -18.02 33.34
N PRO A 181 3.44 -16.98 33.29
CA PRO A 181 2.66 -16.58 34.46
C PRO A 181 1.18 -16.71 34.08
N ALA A 182 0.45 -17.64 34.70
CA ALA A 182 -0.26 -17.42 35.97
C ALA A 182 -1.31 -16.30 35.86
N ALA A 183 -2.56 -16.77 35.87
CA ALA A 183 -3.79 -16.00 35.91
C ALA A 183 -3.78 -14.90 36.98
N SER A 184 -4.36 -13.75 36.64
CA SER A 184 -5.20 -12.94 37.53
C SER A 184 -5.93 -11.89 36.70
N ALA A 185 -7.25 -12.01 36.61
CA ALA A 185 -8.13 -10.92 36.22
C ALA A 185 -8.14 -9.84 37.32
N PRO A 186 -8.56 -8.60 36.97
CA PRO A 186 -9.79 -8.15 37.60
C PRO A 186 -10.79 -7.51 36.63
N THR A 187 -12.05 -7.74 37.00
CA THR A 187 -13.32 -7.24 36.46
C THR A 187 -13.52 -5.74 36.67
N ALA A 188 -14.41 -5.15 35.85
CA ALA A 188 -15.21 -3.91 36.00
C ALA A 188 -14.91 -2.92 34.86
N ASP A 189 -15.84 -2.25 34.19
CA ASP A 189 -17.30 -2.19 34.20
C ASP A 189 -17.67 -1.52 32.86
N ILE A 190 -18.72 -1.98 32.17
CA ILE A 190 -19.27 -1.28 31.01
C ILE A 190 -20.60 -0.67 31.45
N PRO A 191 -20.70 0.66 31.59
CA PRO A 191 -21.99 1.33 31.48
C PRO A 191 -22.26 1.56 30.00
N GLY A 192 -23.31 0.92 29.49
CA GLY A 192 -23.91 1.31 28.23
C GLY A 192 -24.64 2.64 28.38
N THR A 193 -24.62 3.44 27.32
CA THR A 193 -25.69 4.39 27.03
C THR A 193 -25.84 4.50 25.52
N SER A 194 -27.05 4.10 25.11
CA SER A 194 -27.82 4.58 23.97
C SER A 194 -27.48 6.01 23.53
N GLU A 195 -27.39 6.25 22.23
CA GLU A 195 -28.30 7.18 21.56
C GLU A 195 -28.11 7.09 20.04
N ALA A 196 -29.18 6.70 19.36
CA ALA A 196 -29.42 7.07 17.98
C ALA A 196 -29.98 8.50 18.00
N ASP A 197 -29.53 9.38 17.11
CA ASP A 197 -30.37 10.50 16.71
C ASP A 197 -30.11 10.99 15.28
N ASP A 198 -31.21 11.38 14.67
CA ASP A 198 -31.40 11.75 13.28
C ASP A 198 -30.99 13.22 12.98
N ARG A 199 -30.35 13.42 11.83
CA ARG A 199 -30.41 14.58 10.90
C ARG A 199 -30.26 16.03 11.44
N ALA A 200 -29.15 16.67 11.07
CA ALA A 200 -29.10 18.02 10.46
C ALA A 200 -27.75 18.27 9.72
N PRO A 201 -27.73 18.86 8.49
CA PRO A 201 -26.52 19.32 7.82
C PRO A 201 -26.17 20.75 8.26
N ASP A 202 -24.90 21.13 8.13
CA ASP A 202 -24.31 22.46 8.39
C ASP A 202 -23.66 22.70 9.78
N ALA A 203 -22.76 21.79 10.18
CA ALA A 203 -21.65 22.12 11.07
C ALA A 203 -20.31 21.97 10.31
N PRO A 204 -19.31 22.86 10.55
CA PRO A 204 -18.05 22.85 9.81
C PRO A 204 -17.33 21.51 10.03
N ARG A 205 -17.02 20.82 8.93
CA ARG A 205 -16.53 19.44 8.91
C ARG A 205 -15.06 19.29 9.35
N SER A 206 -14.54 20.14 10.23
CA SER A 206 -13.26 19.85 10.89
C SER A 206 -13.52 18.90 12.05
N ARG A 207 -13.19 17.62 11.88
CA ARG A 207 -13.16 16.68 13.00
C ARG A 207 -11.70 16.44 13.35
N ALA A 208 -11.26 17.05 14.45
CA ALA A 208 -9.92 16.84 14.99
C ALA A 208 -9.56 15.36 15.00
N LEU A 209 -8.31 15.04 14.62
CA LEU A 209 -7.79 13.67 14.64
C LEU A 209 -8.11 12.98 15.98
N PRO A 210 -8.67 11.74 15.99
CA PRO A 210 -9.10 11.09 17.22
C PRO A 210 -7.92 10.92 18.19
N ALA A 211 -8.17 11.08 19.49
CA ALA A 211 -7.09 11.06 20.50
C ALA A 211 -6.26 9.77 20.53
N ALA A 212 -6.83 8.62 20.12
CA ALA A 212 -6.08 7.38 19.96
C ALA A 212 -5.10 7.44 18.77
N GLU A 213 -5.54 7.96 17.62
CA GLU A 213 -4.70 8.12 16.43
C GLU A 213 -3.58 9.12 16.68
N ARG A 214 -3.87 10.25 17.33
CA ARG A 214 -2.84 11.24 17.71
C ARG A 214 -1.75 10.61 18.59
N ARG A 215 -2.13 9.78 19.57
CA ARG A 215 -1.16 9.08 20.43
C ARG A 215 -0.28 8.12 19.64
N THR A 216 -0.86 7.40 18.68
CA THR A 216 -0.10 6.51 17.77
C THR A 216 0.86 7.30 16.87
N LEU A 217 0.42 8.42 16.30
CA LEU A 217 1.27 9.26 15.46
C LEU A 217 2.43 9.86 16.28
N GLN A 218 2.15 10.34 17.48
CA GLN A 218 3.16 10.86 18.40
C GLN A 218 4.19 9.80 18.81
N SER A 219 3.77 8.55 19.06
CA SER A 219 4.71 7.47 19.39
C SER A 219 5.60 7.08 18.20
N LEU A 220 5.16 7.35 16.97
CA LEU A 220 5.94 7.19 15.74
C LEU A 220 6.83 8.41 15.42
N GLY A 221 6.86 9.41 16.29
CA GLY A 221 7.68 10.62 16.13
C GLY A 221 7.03 11.73 15.31
N TYR A 222 5.74 11.64 14.98
CA TYR A 222 5.01 12.73 14.34
C TYR A 222 4.57 13.76 15.37
N SER A 223 4.77 15.03 15.04
CA SER A 223 4.03 16.11 15.66
C SER A 223 2.64 16.18 15.04
N VAL A 224 1.62 16.46 15.86
CA VAL A 224 0.23 16.56 15.40
C VAL A 224 -0.34 17.88 15.85
N GLU A 225 -0.83 18.66 14.91
CA GLU A 225 -1.55 19.91 15.14
C GLU A 225 -2.90 19.82 14.44
N ASP A 226 -3.99 19.90 15.21
CA ASP A 226 -5.37 19.76 14.70
C ASP A 226 -5.56 18.52 13.80
N ASP A 227 -5.73 18.75 12.49
CA ASP A 227 -6.00 17.75 11.47
C ASP A 227 -4.73 17.34 10.68
N TRP A 228 -3.58 17.88 11.05
CA TRP A 228 -2.30 17.68 10.37
C TRP A 228 -1.31 16.91 11.24
N ALA A 229 -0.74 15.86 10.65
CA ALA A 229 0.41 15.16 11.19
C ALA A 229 1.65 15.52 10.38
N PHE A 230 2.75 15.85 11.05
CA PHE A 230 4.00 16.20 10.39
C PHE A 230 5.22 15.60 11.09
N LEU A 231 6.22 15.28 10.28
CA LEU A 231 7.47 14.66 10.70
C LEU A 231 8.63 15.39 10.03
N SER A 232 9.59 15.82 10.83
CA SER A 232 10.89 16.28 10.33
C SER A 232 11.92 15.18 10.52
N SER A 233 12.70 14.91 9.49
CA SER A 233 13.70 13.84 9.48
C SER A 233 14.93 14.25 8.67
N ARG A 234 15.89 13.34 8.54
CA ARG A 234 17.04 13.49 7.64
C ARG A 234 17.12 12.28 6.73
N SER A 235 17.54 12.50 5.49
CA SER A 235 17.85 11.44 4.53
C SER A 235 18.89 10.50 5.11
N ARG A 236 18.66 9.19 5.01
CA ARG A 236 19.65 8.19 5.43
C ARG A 236 20.84 8.07 4.46
N MET A 237 20.74 8.67 3.27
CA MET A 237 21.77 8.59 2.24
C MET A 237 22.77 9.74 2.34
N ASP A 238 22.31 10.95 2.62
CA ASP A 238 23.12 12.17 2.52
C ASP A 238 22.82 13.21 3.63
N ASP A 239 22.10 12.80 4.68
CA ASP A 239 21.71 13.64 5.84
C ASP A 239 20.95 14.93 5.49
N THR A 240 20.46 15.05 4.25
CA THR A 240 19.66 16.20 3.82
C THR A 240 18.40 16.30 4.68
N PRO A 241 18.08 17.49 5.24
CA PRO A 241 16.84 17.69 5.97
C PRO A 241 15.63 17.36 5.11
N GLN A 242 14.69 16.62 5.69
CA GLN A 242 13.41 16.26 5.08
C GLN A 242 12.28 16.62 6.02
N ALA A 243 11.14 16.92 5.45
CA ALA A 243 9.93 17.16 6.22
C ALA A 243 8.73 16.65 5.43
N HIS A 244 7.77 16.07 6.14
CA HIS A 244 6.52 15.58 5.59
C HIS A 244 5.36 16.05 6.45
N GLY A 245 4.33 16.58 5.83
CA GLY A 245 3.06 16.91 6.46
C GLY A 245 1.93 16.22 5.70
N ARG A 246 0.93 15.74 6.42
CA ARG A 246 -0.22 15.02 5.88
C ARG A 246 -1.50 15.40 6.61
N THR A 247 -2.59 15.53 5.84
CA THR A 247 -3.96 15.45 6.33
C THR A 247 -4.78 14.49 5.46
N GLN A 248 -5.96 14.08 5.95
CA GLN A 248 -6.87 13.17 5.25
C GLN A 248 -8.06 13.93 4.70
N ALA A 249 -8.66 13.42 3.62
CA ALA A 249 -9.90 13.95 3.10
C ALA A 249 -11.02 13.79 4.15
N LEU A 250 -11.83 14.82 4.33
CA LEU A 250 -12.92 14.84 5.32
C LEU A 250 -13.95 13.74 5.06
N GLU A 251 -14.14 13.37 3.79
CA GLU A 251 -15.01 12.27 3.38
C GLU A 251 -14.48 10.89 3.79
N ASP A 252 -13.17 10.77 4.04
CA ASP A 252 -12.49 9.49 4.27
C ASP A 252 -12.08 9.28 5.74
N PHE A 253 -12.49 10.19 6.63
CA PHE A 253 -12.13 10.19 8.06
C PHE A 253 -12.50 8.91 8.82
N TYR A 254 -13.37 8.07 8.25
CA TYR A 254 -13.81 6.79 8.84
C TYR A 254 -13.26 5.55 8.11
N THR A 255 -12.50 5.71 7.03
CA THR A 255 -12.02 4.62 6.18
C THR A 255 -10.49 4.49 6.22
N ASN A 256 -9.97 3.83 7.27
CA ASN A 256 -8.53 3.73 7.54
C ASN A 256 -7.66 3.07 6.44
N ARG A 257 -8.24 2.40 5.43
CA ARG A 257 -7.46 1.63 4.45
C ARG A 257 -7.27 2.32 3.10
N ASP A 258 -8.12 3.29 2.74
CA ASP A 258 -8.12 3.95 1.42
C ASP A 258 -8.31 5.47 1.52
N ALA A 259 -7.88 6.08 2.62
CA ALA A 259 -8.03 7.52 2.82
C ALA A 259 -7.16 8.31 1.84
N ARG A 260 -7.82 9.13 1.02
CA ARG A 260 -7.18 10.13 0.18
C ARG A 260 -6.55 11.17 1.08
N ALA A 261 -5.36 11.60 0.71
CA ALA A 261 -4.53 12.43 1.57
C ALA A 261 -3.95 13.59 0.80
N LEU A 262 -3.93 14.76 1.45
CA LEU A 262 -3.16 15.91 1.00
C LEU A 262 -1.82 15.89 1.72
N LEU A 263 -0.75 16.05 0.95
CA LEU A 263 0.62 15.97 1.43
C LEU A 263 1.40 17.22 1.04
N VAL A 264 2.16 17.73 1.99
CA VAL A 264 3.19 18.74 1.77
C VAL A 264 4.52 18.16 2.21
N ALA A 265 5.56 18.26 1.40
CA ALA A 265 6.84 17.63 1.73
C ALA A 265 8.04 18.43 1.22
N CYS A 266 9.17 18.25 1.90
CA CYS A 266 10.49 18.56 1.41
C CYS A 266 11.26 17.24 1.29
N VAL A 267 11.62 16.85 0.07
CA VAL A 267 12.37 15.61 -0.20
C VAL A 267 13.52 15.96 -1.13
N GLU A 268 14.75 15.64 -0.73
CA GLU A 268 15.97 15.94 -1.50
C GLU A 268 16.10 17.43 -1.86
N GLY A 269 15.66 18.32 -0.95
CA GLY A 269 15.67 19.77 -1.17
C GLY A 269 14.57 20.29 -2.11
N GLU A 270 13.67 19.42 -2.57
CA GLU A 270 12.56 19.79 -3.43
C GLU A 270 11.23 19.85 -2.66
N THR A 271 10.56 21.00 -2.74
CA THR A 271 9.23 21.19 -2.14
C THR A 271 8.17 20.53 -3.00
N ARG A 272 7.23 19.82 -2.38
CA ARG A 272 6.15 19.12 -3.07
C ARG A 272 4.83 19.39 -2.34
N LEU A 273 3.78 19.66 -3.10
CA LEU A 273 2.41 19.70 -2.62
C LEU A 273 1.60 18.79 -3.54
N TYR A 274 1.05 17.71 -3.00
CA TYR A 274 0.40 16.71 -3.83
C TYR A 274 -0.72 16.02 -3.08
N VAL A 275 -1.58 15.39 -3.86
CA VAL A 275 -2.70 14.61 -3.36
C VAL A 275 -2.53 13.16 -3.79
N ASP A 276 -2.64 12.25 -2.82
CA ASP A 276 -2.72 10.82 -3.06
C ASP A 276 -4.20 10.44 -3.18
N VAL A 277 -4.59 9.99 -4.37
CA VAL A 277 -5.97 9.59 -4.65
C VAL A 277 -6.22 8.10 -4.39
N GLN A 278 -5.22 7.38 -3.87
CA GLN A 278 -5.16 5.94 -3.57
C GLN A 278 -5.33 4.99 -4.76
N LYS A 279 -5.91 5.45 -5.86
CA LYS A 279 -6.07 4.73 -7.12
C LYS A 279 -5.09 5.24 -8.17
N TYR A 280 -4.82 4.44 -9.20
CA TYR A 280 -4.08 4.91 -10.36
C TYR A 280 -4.92 5.93 -11.12
N LEU A 281 -4.34 7.09 -11.39
CA LEU A 281 -4.95 8.10 -12.25
C LEU A 281 -4.77 7.67 -13.71
N LEU A 282 -5.84 7.69 -14.49
CA LEU A 282 -5.75 7.62 -15.94
C LEU A 282 -5.35 8.98 -16.47
N THR A 283 -4.10 9.06 -16.92
CA THR A 283 -3.47 10.31 -17.36
C THR A 283 -3.09 10.20 -18.82
N ASP A 284 -3.08 11.33 -19.52
CA ASP A 284 -2.54 11.37 -20.87
C ASP A 284 -1.04 11.04 -20.81
N TYR A 285 -0.68 9.83 -21.28
CA TYR A 285 0.69 9.31 -21.28
C TYR A 285 1.71 10.27 -21.90
N GLN A 286 1.28 11.11 -22.85
CA GLN A 286 2.13 12.08 -23.53
C GLN A 286 2.42 13.31 -22.65
N ARG A 287 1.46 13.73 -21.82
CA ARG A 287 1.52 15.00 -21.08
C ARG A 287 1.89 14.84 -19.62
N ARG A 288 1.70 13.66 -19.01
CA ARG A 288 1.94 13.38 -17.58
C ARG A 288 1.35 14.44 -16.65
N THR A 289 0.20 14.99 -17.03
CA THR A 289 -0.54 15.99 -16.26
C THR A 289 -2.01 15.61 -16.21
N VAL A 290 -2.67 15.97 -15.12
CA VAL A 290 -4.12 15.89 -14.93
C VAL A 290 -4.68 17.27 -14.63
N ARG A 291 -5.94 17.46 -15.02
CA ARG A 291 -6.63 18.72 -14.76
C ARG A 291 -7.14 18.71 -13.33
N VAL A 292 -6.73 19.71 -12.56
CA VAL A 292 -7.13 19.90 -11.18
C VAL A 292 -7.85 21.23 -11.05
N THR A 293 -9.06 21.17 -10.51
CA THR A 293 -9.82 22.35 -10.11
C THR A 293 -9.81 22.40 -8.60
N TYR A 294 -9.29 23.47 -8.00
CA TYR A 294 -9.29 23.64 -6.55
C TYR A 294 -9.94 24.95 -6.14
N ARG A 295 -10.43 25.00 -4.91
CA ARG A 295 -11.01 26.17 -4.28
C ARG A 295 -10.57 26.22 -2.82
N ILE A 296 -10.08 27.38 -2.40
CA ILE A 296 -9.75 27.68 -1.00
C ILE A 296 -10.94 28.43 -0.41
N ASP A 297 -11.56 27.87 0.62
CA ASP A 297 -12.78 28.37 1.25
C ASP A 297 -13.89 28.68 0.22
N GLN A 298 -14.40 29.92 0.23
CA GLN A 298 -15.41 30.44 -0.71
C GLN A 298 -14.81 31.27 -1.86
N ARG A 299 -13.49 31.23 -2.08
CA ARG A 299 -12.85 31.96 -3.21
C ARG A 299 -13.30 31.38 -4.54
N ALA A 300 -13.04 32.08 -5.65
CA ALA A 300 -13.34 31.53 -6.98
C ALA A 300 -12.51 30.25 -7.23
N PRO A 301 -13.10 29.18 -7.80
CA PRO A 301 -12.36 27.97 -8.13
C PRO A 301 -11.36 28.25 -9.24
N VAL A 302 -10.16 27.70 -9.12
CA VAL A 302 -9.06 27.84 -10.08
C VAL A 302 -8.81 26.48 -10.72
N THR A 303 -8.68 26.45 -12.04
CA THR A 303 -8.34 25.23 -12.78
C THR A 303 -6.92 25.33 -13.32
N VAL A 304 -6.11 24.33 -12.99
CA VAL A 304 -4.69 24.23 -13.36
C VAL A 304 -4.36 22.81 -13.76
N ASN A 305 -3.24 22.64 -14.46
CA ASN A 305 -2.69 21.32 -14.74
C ASN A 305 -1.67 20.99 -13.65
N TRP A 306 -1.90 19.88 -12.97
CA TRP A 306 -0.93 19.29 -12.07
C TRP A 306 -0.27 18.14 -12.80
N GLY A 307 1.05 17.99 -12.69
CA GLY A 307 1.75 16.79 -13.14
C GLY A 307 1.34 15.53 -12.36
N THR A 308 1.94 14.40 -12.70
CA THR A 308 1.61 13.11 -12.11
C THR A 308 2.87 12.49 -11.50
N SER A 309 2.71 11.85 -10.34
CA SER A 309 3.80 11.10 -9.70
C SER A 309 4.27 9.95 -10.60
N THR A 310 5.52 9.53 -10.43
CA THR A 310 6.08 8.37 -11.14
C THR A 310 5.31 7.07 -10.88
N SER A 311 4.65 6.95 -9.73
CA SER A 311 3.78 5.82 -9.40
C SER A 311 2.38 5.90 -10.03
N GLY A 312 2.02 7.03 -10.66
CA GLY A 312 0.68 7.24 -11.22
C GLY A 312 -0.45 7.36 -10.19
N ARG A 313 -0.15 7.34 -8.88
CA ARG A 313 -1.16 7.36 -7.79
C ARG A 313 -1.39 8.74 -7.17
N ALA A 314 -0.48 9.67 -7.43
CA ALA A 314 -0.57 11.03 -6.94
C ALA A 314 -0.46 12.07 -8.05
N THR A 315 -1.02 13.24 -7.79
CA THR A 315 -0.89 14.43 -8.63
C THR A 315 -0.60 15.65 -7.75
N GLY A 316 0.16 16.61 -8.25
CA GLY A 316 0.62 17.72 -7.42
C GLY A 316 1.29 18.87 -8.14
N LEU A 317 2.09 19.59 -7.37
CA LEU A 317 3.04 20.60 -7.80
C LEU A 317 4.39 20.22 -7.19
N TRP A 318 5.47 20.38 -7.96
CA TRP A 318 6.84 20.02 -7.57
C TRP A 318 7.74 21.25 -7.64
N GLY A 319 8.78 21.23 -6.81
CA GLY A 319 9.75 22.29 -6.71
C GLY A 319 9.11 23.65 -6.42
N ARG A 320 9.53 24.64 -7.20
CA ARG A 320 9.13 26.04 -7.01
C ARG A 320 7.66 26.30 -7.30
N ASP A 321 7.02 25.48 -8.13
CA ASP A 321 5.61 25.66 -8.52
C ASP A 321 4.65 25.35 -7.37
N ALA A 322 5.08 24.56 -6.37
CA ALA A 322 4.28 24.25 -5.19
C ALA A 322 4.17 25.44 -4.22
N ILE A 323 5.22 26.27 -4.13
CA ILE A 323 5.37 27.30 -3.10
C ILE A 323 4.23 28.35 -3.13
N PRO A 324 3.81 28.90 -4.29
CA PRO A 324 2.71 29.86 -4.33
C PRO A 324 1.40 29.30 -3.77
N LEU A 325 1.07 28.04 -4.11
CA LEU A 325 -0.14 27.41 -3.60
C LEU A 325 -0.02 27.11 -2.11
N ILE A 326 1.13 26.61 -1.63
CA ILE A 326 1.37 26.41 -0.20
C ILE A 326 1.15 27.71 0.58
N ARG A 327 1.68 28.84 0.10
CA ARG A 327 1.46 30.14 0.75
C ARG A 327 -0.02 30.54 0.74
N ALA A 328 -0.73 30.33 -0.37
CA ALA A 328 -2.15 30.64 -0.47
C ALA A 328 -3.02 29.83 0.50
N LEU A 329 -2.61 28.60 0.84
CA LEU A 329 -3.28 27.72 1.80
C LEU A 329 -3.07 28.13 3.26
N LEU A 330 -2.06 28.95 3.59
CA LEU A 330 -1.79 29.40 4.97
C LEU A 330 -2.89 30.29 5.56
N ASP A 331 -3.66 30.94 4.70
CA ASP A 331 -4.73 31.87 5.03
C ASP A 331 -6.13 31.28 4.78
N GLY A 332 -6.21 29.97 4.53
CA GLY A 332 -7.45 29.25 4.30
C GLY A 332 -7.80 28.33 5.47
N GLU A 333 -9.08 27.96 5.55
CA GLU A 333 -9.59 26.98 6.51
C GLU A 333 -9.90 25.64 5.82
N GLU A 334 -10.29 25.67 4.55
CA GLU A 334 -10.70 24.50 3.80
C GLU A 334 -10.17 24.53 2.36
N LEU A 335 -9.73 23.38 1.87
CA LEU A 335 -9.38 23.16 0.46
C LEU A 335 -10.34 22.14 -0.15
N LEU A 336 -11.18 22.58 -1.09
CA LEU A 336 -11.89 21.68 -1.98
C LEU A 336 -11.04 21.44 -3.23
N LEU A 337 -10.88 20.18 -3.60
CA LEU A 337 -10.09 19.77 -4.74
C LEU A 337 -10.87 18.77 -5.59
N ARG A 338 -10.82 18.98 -6.90
CA ARG A 338 -11.38 18.07 -7.91
C ARG A 338 -10.29 17.68 -8.89
N VAL A 339 -9.94 16.41 -8.93
CA VAL A 339 -9.09 15.82 -9.97
C VAL A 339 -9.99 15.28 -11.08
N VAL A 340 -9.67 15.59 -12.33
CA VAL A 340 -10.36 15.04 -13.50
C VAL A 340 -9.38 14.19 -14.32
N GLU A 341 -9.68 12.91 -14.42
CA GLU A 341 -8.93 11.94 -15.22
C GLU A 341 -9.19 12.10 -16.73
N GLN A 342 -8.37 11.45 -17.55
CA GLN A 342 -8.51 11.51 -19.01
C GLN A 342 -9.86 10.96 -19.52
N ASN A 343 -10.44 9.99 -18.82
CA ASN A 343 -11.76 9.42 -19.13
C ASN A 343 -12.93 10.25 -18.55
N ASN A 344 -12.67 11.48 -18.09
CA ASN A 344 -13.61 12.37 -17.41
C ASN A 344 -14.14 11.87 -16.06
N GLN A 345 -13.57 10.81 -15.47
CA GLN A 345 -13.85 10.50 -14.06
C GLN A 345 -13.34 11.61 -13.15
N GLN A 346 -14.15 11.94 -12.13
CA GLN A 346 -13.88 13.04 -11.22
C GLN A 346 -13.72 12.53 -9.79
N HIS A 347 -12.66 12.97 -9.12
CA HIS A 347 -12.43 12.72 -7.70
C HIS A 347 -12.52 14.04 -6.95
N GLN A 348 -13.57 14.20 -6.16
CA GLN A 348 -13.75 15.37 -5.31
C GLN A 348 -13.40 15.05 -3.87
N MET A 349 -12.62 15.92 -3.25
CA MET A 349 -12.12 15.75 -1.89
C MET A 349 -12.04 17.09 -1.20
N THR A 350 -12.31 17.08 0.08
CA THR A 350 -12.25 18.26 0.94
C THR A 350 -11.21 18.03 2.02
N PHE A 351 -10.32 19.00 2.24
CA PHE A 351 -9.28 18.93 3.26
C PHE A 351 -9.41 20.10 4.22
N SER A 352 -9.27 19.82 5.52
CA SER A 352 -9.11 20.84 6.54
C SER A 352 -7.69 21.43 6.50
N LEU A 353 -7.59 22.75 6.57
CA LEU A 353 -6.32 23.47 6.64
C LEU A 353 -5.95 23.88 8.09
N LYS A 354 -6.74 23.46 9.09
CA LYS A 354 -6.43 23.66 10.51
C LYS A 354 -5.20 22.86 10.90
N GLY A 355 -4.14 23.52 11.36
CA GLY A 355 -2.83 22.91 11.63
C GLY A 355 -1.88 22.87 10.42
N PHE A 356 -2.31 23.32 9.23
CA PHE A 356 -1.47 23.31 8.03
C PHE A 356 -0.22 24.19 8.17
N ARG A 357 -0.32 25.31 8.90
CA ARG A 357 0.78 26.27 9.08
C ARG A 357 2.03 25.61 9.66
N GLN A 358 1.87 24.73 10.64
CA GLN A 358 2.96 24.01 11.31
C GLN A 358 3.63 23.02 10.35
N ALA A 359 2.83 22.28 9.57
CA ALA A 359 3.33 21.39 8.54
C ALA A 359 4.09 22.16 7.43
N ALA A 360 3.52 23.28 6.97
CA ALA A 360 4.15 24.14 5.97
C ALA A 360 5.45 24.76 6.46
N GLN A 361 5.50 25.16 7.74
CA GLN A 361 6.72 25.70 8.36
C GLN A 361 7.85 24.66 8.39
N ALA A 362 7.57 23.42 8.83
CA ALA A 362 8.56 22.34 8.83
C ALA A 362 9.13 22.08 7.42
N VAL A 363 8.27 22.11 6.39
CA VAL A 363 8.68 21.96 4.99
C VAL A 363 9.50 23.15 4.49
N ALA A 364 9.09 24.37 4.83
CA ALA A 364 9.80 25.58 4.44
C ALA A 364 11.21 25.64 5.04
N GLU A 365 11.36 25.25 6.31
CA GLU A 365 12.64 25.15 7.00
C GLU A 365 13.55 24.08 6.36
N ALA A 366 13.03 22.88 6.12
CA ALA A 366 13.80 21.80 5.49
C ALA A 366 14.27 22.15 4.06
N CYS A 367 13.40 22.79 3.27
CA CYS A 367 13.68 23.17 1.88
C CYS A 367 14.27 24.59 1.73
N ARG A 368 14.57 25.27 2.84
CA ARG A 368 15.25 26.58 2.88
C ARG A 368 14.53 27.69 2.07
N TRP A 369 13.23 27.81 2.25
CA TRP A 369 12.44 28.93 1.71
C TRP A 369 11.54 29.54 2.80
N SER A 370 10.99 30.73 2.54
CA SER A 370 10.17 31.46 3.53
C SER A 370 8.68 31.37 3.25
N LEU A 371 7.87 31.17 4.30
CA LEU A 371 6.40 31.24 4.22
C LEU A 371 5.89 32.62 3.81
N GLN A 372 6.67 33.68 4.08
CA GLN A 372 6.31 35.03 3.61
C GLN A 372 6.51 35.10 2.09
N ALA A 373 5.53 35.72 1.40
CA ALA A 373 5.73 36.08 0.01
C ALA A 373 6.94 37.04 -0.08
N PRO A 374 7.85 36.86 -1.05
CA PRO A 374 8.90 37.84 -1.26
C PRO A 374 8.26 39.20 -1.48
N ALA A 375 8.76 40.23 -0.77
CA ALA A 375 8.30 41.60 -0.99
C ALA A 375 8.38 41.92 -2.49
N PRO A 376 7.35 42.57 -3.08
CA PRO A 376 7.44 42.98 -4.47
C PRO A 376 8.71 43.80 -4.64
N ALA A 377 9.54 43.38 -5.60
CA ALA A 377 10.78 44.08 -5.91
C ALA A 377 10.46 45.57 -6.07
N SER A 378 11.09 46.39 -5.24
CA SER A 378 10.87 47.83 -5.14
C SER A 378 11.19 48.46 -6.51
N GLY A 379 10.19 48.60 -7.38
CA GLY A 379 10.41 49.03 -8.77
C GLY A 379 9.25 48.81 -9.75
N GLN A 380 8.23 48.01 -9.41
CA GLN A 380 7.01 47.89 -10.24
C GLN A 380 5.80 48.45 -9.49
N GLN A 381 5.68 49.77 -9.48
CA GLN A 381 4.39 50.41 -9.23
C GLN A 381 3.45 50.08 -10.41
N PRO A 382 2.25 49.54 -10.16
CA PRO A 382 1.25 49.38 -11.21
C PRO A 382 0.90 50.76 -11.75
N ARG A 383 1.15 50.96 -13.05
CA ARG A 383 0.70 52.14 -13.80
C ARG A 383 -0.82 52.25 -13.64
N PRO A 384 -1.37 53.37 -13.14
CA PRO A 384 -2.82 53.54 -13.08
C PRO A 384 -3.40 53.51 -14.50
N ALA A 385 -4.28 52.56 -14.75
CA ALA A 385 -5.11 52.53 -15.95
C ALA A 385 -6.12 53.67 -15.85
N GLY A 386 -5.82 54.81 -16.47
CA GLY A 386 -6.70 55.97 -16.40
C GLY A 386 -6.15 57.20 -17.10
N ALA A 387 -6.13 57.16 -18.43
CA ALA A 387 -6.19 58.38 -19.25
C ALA A 387 -6.70 58.01 -20.65
N GLN A 388 -8.02 57.87 -20.79
CA GLN A 388 -8.68 58.05 -22.08
C GLN A 388 -8.34 59.46 -22.58
N ARG A 389 -7.58 59.57 -23.67
CA ARG A 389 -7.53 60.81 -24.45
C ARG A 389 -8.72 60.81 -25.39
N ARG A 390 -9.51 61.87 -25.28
CA ARG A 390 -10.51 62.30 -26.25
C ARG A 390 -9.87 62.66 -27.58
#